data_AF-A0A925E5B9-F1
#
_entry.id   AF-A0A925E5B9-F1
#
_cell.length_a   1.000
_cell.length_b   1.000
_cell.length_c   1.000
_cell.angle_alpha   90.00
_cell.angle_beta   90.00
_cell.angle_gamma   90.00
#
_symmetry.space_group_name_H-M   'P 1'
#
loop_
_entity.id
_entity.type
_entity.pdbx_description
1 polymer ?
#
loop_
_entity_poly.entity_id
_entity_poly.type
_entity_poly.pdbx_seq_one_letter_code
_entity_poly.pdbx_strand_id
1 'polypeptide(L)'
;MSEKLRQDHFKVMPKKHDAEKTASDKEIPEKPDHYLAGRGAQFNTKNRFHKDESTREHTEGIDDWEETNAPTIYMEQESKTIVNKVESKDVGMSYSMNPYAGCEHGCIYCYARNVHEYWGYSAGLDFERKIIVKKNAPQLLRKFLMHPKWEGTPIMLSGNTDCYQPAEQKYRLTRGLLEVCNEFNQPVGILTKNSWILKDKDVLQEMAKKRLVSAMVSITSFNEDLRRTMEPRTTTAKQKLKVINELSSAGVRMGIMMGPMIPGLNEHEMQRIMKGAADNGATFTAYTFIRLNGAIKFLFHDWLFKNFPDRADKVW
;
A
#
# COMPACT_ATOMS: atom_id res chain seq x y z
N MET A 1 26.79 -26.39 29.36
CA MET A 1 27.84 -25.64 28.65
C MET A 1 27.16 -24.69 27.69
N SER A 2 27.27 -23.39 27.97
CA SER A 2 26.56 -22.30 27.30
C SER A 2 27.47 -21.72 26.22
N GLU A 3 27.17 -21.98 24.96
CA GLU A 3 27.79 -21.29 23.83
C GLU A 3 26.75 -20.33 23.25
N LYS A 4 26.76 -19.10 23.76
CA LYS A 4 26.07 -17.96 23.14
C LYS A 4 26.71 -17.72 21.77
N LEU A 5 25.92 -17.84 20.72
CA LEU A 5 26.23 -17.35 19.38
C LEU A 5 26.78 -15.92 19.47
N ARG A 6 28.08 -15.77 19.24
CA ARG A 6 28.71 -14.47 19.03
C ARG A 6 28.32 -14.00 17.64
N GLN A 7 27.28 -13.17 17.55
CA GLN A 7 27.10 -12.34 16.37
C GLN A 7 28.26 -11.35 16.34
N ASP A 8 29.14 -11.48 15.34
CA ASP A 8 30.17 -10.50 15.05
C ASP A 8 29.50 -9.16 14.73
N HIS A 9 29.42 -8.32 15.75
CA HIS A 9 29.15 -6.90 15.59
C HIS A 9 30.35 -6.34 14.83
N PHE A 10 30.21 -6.17 13.52
CA PHE A 10 30.98 -5.13 12.83
C PHE A 10 30.65 -3.82 13.54
N LYS A 11 31.47 -3.45 14.53
CA LYS A 11 31.52 -2.12 15.13
C LYS A 11 31.99 -1.19 14.02
N VAL A 12 31.08 -0.76 13.17
CA VAL A 12 31.29 0.44 12.36
C VAL A 12 31.24 1.60 13.34
N MET A 13 32.40 1.97 13.89
CA MET A 13 32.50 3.22 14.62
C MET A 13 32.33 4.35 13.60
N PRO A 14 31.40 5.29 13.80
CA PRO A 14 31.32 6.45 12.94
C PRO A 14 32.65 7.19 13.03
N LYS A 15 33.25 7.50 11.88
CA LYS A 15 34.40 8.40 11.79
C LYS A 15 33.99 9.68 12.51
N LYS A 16 34.65 10.02 13.62
CA LYS A 16 34.50 11.33 14.26
C LYS A 16 34.98 12.35 13.25
N HIS A 17 34.04 13.04 12.60
CA HIS A 17 34.33 14.33 12.00
C HIS A 17 34.47 15.31 13.15
N ASP A 18 35.64 15.93 13.26
CA ASP A 18 35.93 16.96 14.24
C ASP A 18 34.85 18.05 14.14
N ALA A 19 34.18 18.26 15.26
CA ALA A 19 33.17 19.28 15.42
C ALA A 19 33.84 20.64 15.59
N GLU A 20 34.10 21.33 14.49
CA GLU A 20 34.14 22.79 14.50
C GLU A 20 32.72 23.31 14.26
N LYS A 21 32.24 24.07 15.24
CA LYS A 21 30.93 24.70 15.26
C LYS A 21 30.85 25.75 14.15
N THR A 22 29.85 25.62 13.29
CA THR A 22 28.99 26.74 12.91
C THR A 22 27.57 26.22 12.81
N ALA A 23 26.68 26.80 13.62
CA ALA A 23 25.24 26.63 13.45
C ALA A 23 24.84 27.35 12.16
N SER A 24 24.65 26.59 11.09
CA SER A 24 23.97 27.05 9.89
C SER A 24 22.98 25.96 9.49
N ASP A 25 21.78 26.40 9.16
CA ASP A 25 20.61 25.61 8.85
C ASP A 25 20.92 24.39 7.99
N LYS A 26 20.45 23.22 8.42
CA LYS A 26 20.37 22.06 7.53
C LYS A 26 19.32 22.38 6.49
N GLU A 27 19.75 22.91 5.34
CA GLU A 27 18.93 23.06 4.14
C GLU A 27 18.31 21.70 3.80
N ILE A 28 17.01 21.58 4.08
CA ILE A 28 16.15 20.59 3.44
C ILE A 28 16.16 20.98 1.96
N PRO A 29 16.44 20.07 1.01
CA PRO A 29 16.38 20.42 -0.40
C PRO A 29 15.02 21.06 -0.68
N GLU A 30 15.00 22.31 -1.14
CA GLU A 30 13.77 22.97 -1.54
C GLU A 30 13.11 22.09 -2.59
N LYS A 31 11.91 21.60 -2.27
CA LYS A 31 11.12 20.82 -3.22
C LYS A 31 10.81 21.75 -4.39
N PRO A 32 10.87 21.26 -5.63
CA PRO A 32 10.55 22.10 -6.79
C PRO A 32 9.17 22.76 -6.59
N ASP A 33 9.01 23.99 -7.08
CA ASP A 33 7.86 24.88 -6.88
C ASP A 33 6.47 24.26 -7.21
N HIS A 34 6.44 23.08 -7.81
CA HIS A 34 5.23 22.32 -8.16
C HIS A 34 5.14 20.90 -7.55
N TYR A 35 5.67 20.65 -6.35
CA TYR A 35 5.51 19.35 -5.69
C TYR A 35 4.13 19.20 -5.03
N LEU A 36 3.32 18.27 -5.53
CA LEU A 36 1.98 17.97 -5.02
C LEU A 36 2.05 17.23 -3.68
N ALA A 37 1.91 17.99 -2.58
CA ALA A 37 1.93 17.43 -1.23
C ALA A 37 0.81 16.39 -1.01
N GLY A 38 1.15 15.30 -0.31
CA GLY A 38 0.21 14.20 -0.04
C GLY A 38 -0.07 13.28 -1.23
N ARG A 39 0.58 13.51 -2.38
CA ARG A 39 0.51 12.68 -3.57
C ARG A 39 1.80 11.89 -3.77
N GLY A 40 1.66 10.67 -4.28
CA GLY A 40 2.81 9.83 -4.62
C GLY A 40 3.35 10.23 -5.98
N ALA A 41 2.54 10.00 -6.99
CA ALA A 41 2.84 10.43 -8.35
C ALA A 41 2.77 11.97 -8.43
N GLN A 42 3.66 12.57 -9.22
CA GLN A 42 3.71 14.02 -9.45
C GLN A 42 3.19 14.40 -10.85
N PHE A 43 2.87 13.42 -11.69
CA PHE A 43 2.36 13.62 -13.04
C PHE A 43 1.49 12.42 -13.46
N ASN A 44 0.75 12.57 -14.56
CA ASN A 44 0.04 11.48 -15.21
C ASN A 44 0.91 10.88 -16.32
N THR A 45 1.15 9.57 -16.26
CA THR A 45 1.77 8.84 -17.39
C THR A 45 0.78 8.68 -18.54
N LYS A 46 1.31 8.52 -19.76
CA LYS A 46 0.55 8.02 -20.91
C LYS A 46 -0.14 6.71 -20.56
N ASN A 47 -1.40 6.58 -20.95
CA ASN A 47 -2.13 5.32 -20.87
C ASN A 47 -1.81 4.47 -22.11
N ARG A 48 -1.30 3.25 -21.89
CA ARG A 48 -0.85 2.36 -22.97
C ARG A 48 -1.95 1.91 -23.96
N PHE A 49 -3.23 2.04 -23.59
CA PHE A 49 -4.36 1.58 -24.39
C PHE A 49 -4.99 2.68 -25.25
N HIS A 50 -4.64 3.95 -25.01
CA HIS A 50 -5.08 5.06 -25.85
C HIS A 50 -4.18 5.18 -27.08
N LYS A 51 -4.81 5.31 -28.27
CA LYS A 51 -4.10 5.50 -29.54
C LYS A 51 -3.55 6.92 -29.66
N ASP A 52 -4.35 7.89 -29.26
CA ASP A 52 -4.04 9.31 -29.35
C ASP A 52 -3.78 9.88 -27.95
N GLU A 53 -2.83 10.81 -27.86
CA GLU A 53 -2.49 11.54 -26.66
C GLU A 53 -2.64 13.03 -26.94
N SER A 54 -3.43 13.72 -26.13
CA SER A 54 -3.41 15.18 -26.09
C SER A 54 -2.42 15.60 -25.01
N THR A 55 -1.18 15.83 -25.43
CA THR A 55 -0.11 16.36 -24.58
C THR A 55 -0.01 17.87 -24.81
N ARG A 56 0.11 18.64 -23.74
CA ARG A 56 0.42 20.07 -23.83
C ARG A 56 1.93 20.20 -24.03
N GLU A 57 2.36 20.46 -25.27
CA GLU A 57 3.79 20.61 -25.61
C GLU A 57 4.34 22.03 -25.35
N HIS A 58 3.50 23.01 -25.01
CA HIS A 58 3.94 24.38 -24.73
C HIS A 58 3.15 25.03 -23.59
N THR A 59 3.87 25.47 -22.55
CA THR A 59 3.39 26.50 -21.63
C THR A 59 3.74 27.85 -22.26
N GLU A 60 2.87 28.40 -23.12
CA GLU A 60 2.97 29.81 -23.45
C GLU A 60 2.62 30.59 -22.17
N GLY A 61 3.53 31.45 -21.69
CA GLY A 61 3.49 32.09 -20.36
C GLY A 61 2.32 33.06 -20.09
N ILE A 62 1.22 32.90 -20.82
CA ILE A 62 -0.07 33.58 -20.61
C ILE A 62 -1.07 32.64 -19.92
N ASP A 63 -0.75 31.34 -19.86
CA ASP A 63 -1.58 30.26 -19.33
C ASP A 63 -0.85 29.54 -18.16
N ASP A 64 -0.46 30.30 -17.12
CA ASP A 64 -0.05 29.74 -15.82
C ASP A 64 -1.26 29.14 -15.09
N TRP A 65 -1.77 28.03 -15.64
CA TRP A 65 -2.76 27.20 -14.98
C TRP A 65 -2.01 26.29 -14.01
N GLU A 66 -1.96 26.68 -12.73
CA GLU A 66 -1.50 25.78 -11.68
C GLU A 66 -2.32 24.48 -11.74
N GLU A 67 -1.67 23.33 -11.94
CA GLU A 67 -2.28 22.04 -11.65
C GLU A 67 -2.53 21.97 -10.13
N THR A 68 -3.67 22.51 -9.70
CA THR A 68 -4.06 22.50 -8.31
C THR A 68 -4.05 21.07 -7.75
N ASN A 69 -3.71 20.92 -6.48
CA ASN A 69 -3.80 19.64 -5.79
C ASN A 69 -5.27 19.25 -5.57
N ALA A 70 -5.94 18.85 -6.64
CA ALA A 70 -7.36 18.55 -6.65
C ALA A 70 -7.70 17.43 -5.65
N PRO A 71 -8.87 17.50 -4.99
CA PRO A 71 -9.32 16.47 -4.06
C PRO A 71 -9.55 15.13 -4.75
N THR A 72 -9.55 14.03 -3.97
CA THR A 72 -9.96 12.71 -4.48
C THR A 72 -11.45 12.75 -4.86
N ILE A 73 -11.79 12.23 -6.03
CA ILE A 73 -13.14 12.04 -6.53
C ILE A 73 -13.52 10.55 -6.41
N TYR A 74 -14.71 10.29 -5.87
CA TYR A 74 -15.29 8.96 -5.77
C TYR A 74 -16.31 8.73 -6.88
N MET A 75 -16.08 7.71 -7.71
CA MET A 75 -16.96 7.31 -8.80
C MET A 75 -17.71 6.06 -8.38
N GLU A 76 -18.95 6.24 -7.96
CA GLU A 76 -19.82 5.14 -7.56
C GLU A 76 -20.29 4.35 -8.77
N GLN A 77 -20.09 3.03 -8.76
CA GLN A 77 -20.56 2.13 -9.81
C GLN A 77 -21.19 0.86 -9.26
N GLU A 78 -22.07 0.27 -10.05
CA GLU A 78 -22.55 -1.10 -9.85
C GLU A 78 -21.70 -2.08 -10.65
N SER A 79 -21.03 -2.99 -9.94
CA SER A 79 -20.22 -4.02 -10.57
C SER A 79 -21.06 -5.26 -10.92
N LYS A 80 -20.60 -6.04 -11.90
CA LYS A 80 -21.24 -7.32 -12.25
C LYS A 80 -20.71 -8.48 -11.40
N THR A 81 -19.45 -8.41 -10.99
CA THR A 81 -18.75 -9.41 -10.18
C THR A 81 -17.82 -8.72 -9.17
N ILE A 82 -17.43 -9.44 -8.12
CA ILE A 82 -16.54 -8.92 -7.06
C ILE A 82 -15.35 -9.85 -6.77
N VAL A 83 -15.55 -11.16 -6.85
CA VAL A 83 -14.52 -12.18 -6.65
C VAL A 83 -13.88 -12.52 -8.00
N ASN A 84 -12.55 -12.46 -8.05
CA ASN A 84 -11.76 -12.75 -9.24
C ASN A 84 -10.79 -13.89 -8.93
N LYS A 85 -10.69 -14.85 -9.84
CA LYS A 85 -9.65 -15.89 -9.78
C LYS A 85 -8.31 -15.25 -10.12
N VAL A 86 -7.28 -15.55 -9.34
CA VAL A 86 -5.92 -15.06 -9.60
C VAL A 86 -5.14 -16.18 -10.27
N GLU A 87 -4.71 -15.93 -11.51
CA GLU A 87 -4.03 -16.93 -12.35
C GLU A 87 -2.51 -16.69 -12.43
N SER A 88 -2.02 -15.64 -11.76
CA SER A 88 -0.60 -15.31 -11.78
C SER A 88 0.21 -16.33 -10.97
N LYS A 89 1.22 -16.94 -11.62
CA LYS A 89 2.16 -17.87 -10.99
C LYS A 89 3.02 -17.21 -9.89
N ASP A 90 3.13 -15.88 -9.92
CA ASP A 90 3.97 -15.12 -9.00
C ASP A 90 3.30 -14.84 -7.66
N VAL A 91 1.98 -15.04 -7.55
CA VAL A 91 1.20 -14.67 -6.37
C VAL A 91 0.41 -15.89 -5.91
N GLY A 92 0.73 -16.40 -4.72
CA GLY A 92 0.13 -17.62 -4.18
C GLY A 92 -1.33 -17.49 -3.69
N MET A 93 -2.07 -16.48 -4.14
CA MET A 93 -3.48 -16.30 -3.79
C MET A 93 -4.37 -16.97 -4.84
N SER A 94 -5.42 -17.68 -4.41
CA SER A 94 -6.35 -18.34 -5.33
C SER A 94 -7.40 -17.37 -5.88
N TYR A 95 -7.95 -16.54 -4.98
CA TYR A 95 -9.00 -15.58 -5.30
C TYR A 95 -8.73 -14.24 -4.64
N SER A 96 -9.13 -13.16 -5.31
CA SER A 96 -9.08 -11.82 -4.76
C SER A 96 -10.43 -11.11 -4.87
N MET A 97 -10.69 -10.20 -3.94
CA MET A 97 -11.81 -9.29 -4.02
C MET A 97 -11.39 -7.89 -3.58
N ASN A 98 -11.88 -6.89 -4.31
CA ASN A 98 -11.48 -5.49 -4.11
C ASN A 98 -12.74 -4.62 -4.15
N PRO A 99 -13.15 -4.00 -3.03
CA PRO A 99 -14.32 -3.11 -2.98
C PRO A 99 -14.12 -1.79 -3.74
N TYR A 100 -12.86 -1.43 -3.99
CA TYR A 100 -12.46 -0.23 -4.70
C TYR A 100 -11.57 -0.55 -5.91
N ALA A 101 -11.41 0.41 -6.82
CA ALA A 101 -10.30 0.43 -7.77
C ALA A 101 -9.64 1.81 -7.75
N GLY A 102 -8.31 1.85 -7.82
CA GLY A 102 -7.52 3.01 -7.41
C GLY A 102 -7.19 2.95 -5.92
N CYS A 103 -6.19 3.71 -5.48
CA CYS A 103 -5.85 3.75 -4.06
C CYS A 103 -5.36 5.13 -3.62
N GLU A 104 -6.05 5.69 -2.63
CA GLU A 104 -5.71 6.96 -2.00
C GLU A 104 -4.43 6.90 -1.17
N HIS A 105 -3.81 5.75 -0.93
CA HIS A 105 -2.52 5.75 -0.26
C HIS A 105 -1.42 6.42 -1.09
N GLY A 106 -1.58 6.43 -2.42
CA GLY A 106 -0.61 7.05 -3.33
C GLY A 106 0.79 6.47 -3.21
N CYS A 107 0.94 5.16 -2.94
CA CYS A 107 2.27 4.55 -2.85
C CYS A 107 2.93 4.60 -4.24
N ILE A 108 4.11 5.20 -4.36
CA ILE A 108 4.71 5.46 -5.68
C ILE A 108 5.03 4.18 -6.46
N TYR A 109 5.48 3.15 -5.76
CA TYR A 109 5.91 1.86 -6.31
C TYR A 109 4.76 0.89 -6.63
N CYS A 110 3.49 1.31 -6.44
CA CYS A 110 2.36 0.39 -6.38
C CYS A 110 2.06 -0.29 -7.73
N TYR A 111 2.19 -1.61 -7.81
CA TYR A 111 1.90 -2.39 -9.04
C TYR A 111 0.49 -2.19 -9.58
N ALA A 112 -0.48 -1.90 -8.68
CA ALA A 112 -1.88 -1.74 -9.03
C ALA A 112 -2.16 -0.50 -9.89
N ARG A 113 -1.22 0.46 -9.94
CA ARG A 113 -1.30 1.66 -10.79
C ARG A 113 -1.56 1.32 -12.25
N ASN A 114 -0.93 0.26 -12.76
CA ASN A 114 -1.10 -0.19 -14.14
C ASN A 114 -2.53 -0.62 -14.44
N VAL A 115 -3.30 -1.07 -13.44
CA VAL A 115 -4.67 -1.54 -13.70
C VAL A 115 -5.60 -0.36 -13.98
N HIS A 116 -5.29 0.84 -13.46
CA HIS A 116 -6.07 2.05 -13.75
C HIS A 116 -6.14 2.39 -15.24
N GLU A 117 -5.13 1.97 -16.00
CA GLU A 117 -5.08 2.16 -17.44
C GLU A 117 -6.21 1.42 -18.18
N TYR A 118 -6.68 0.26 -17.67
CA TYR A 118 -7.80 -0.47 -18.28
C TYR A 118 -9.14 0.30 -18.21
N TRP A 119 -9.27 1.25 -17.27
CA TRP A 119 -10.43 2.14 -17.18
C TRP A 119 -10.24 3.44 -17.96
N GLY A 120 -9.19 3.54 -18.77
CA GLY A 120 -8.89 4.74 -19.56
C GLY A 120 -8.22 5.86 -18.76
N TYR A 121 -7.84 5.61 -17.51
CA TYR A 121 -7.17 6.59 -16.64
C TYR A 121 -5.65 6.46 -16.68
N SER A 122 -4.94 7.45 -16.18
CA SER A 122 -3.49 7.35 -16.01
C SER A 122 -3.10 6.50 -14.78
N ALA A 123 -1.94 5.84 -14.85
CA ALA A 123 -1.31 5.15 -13.71
C ALA A 123 -0.70 6.13 -12.67
N GLY A 124 -0.57 7.41 -13.03
CA GLY A 124 -0.02 8.48 -12.21
C GLY A 124 -0.99 9.04 -11.17
N LEU A 125 -1.27 10.33 -11.26
CA LEU A 125 -2.16 11.06 -10.34
C LEU A 125 -3.60 10.52 -10.36
N ASP A 126 -4.10 10.11 -11.52
CA ASP A 126 -5.46 9.58 -11.66
C ASP A 126 -5.70 8.35 -10.77
N PHE A 127 -4.73 7.45 -10.62
CA PHE A 127 -4.85 6.26 -9.75
C PHE A 127 -5.19 6.59 -8.29
N GLU A 128 -4.67 7.71 -7.81
CA GLU A 128 -4.78 8.12 -6.40
C GLU A 128 -5.76 9.28 -6.18
N ARG A 129 -6.35 9.81 -7.26
CA ARG A 129 -7.38 10.85 -7.27
C ARG A 129 -8.75 10.36 -7.74
N LYS A 130 -8.83 9.37 -8.63
CA LYS A 130 -10.08 8.86 -9.20
C LYS A 130 -10.34 7.45 -8.69
N ILE A 131 -11.14 7.34 -7.63
CA ILE A 131 -11.41 6.07 -6.95
C ILE A 131 -12.77 5.55 -7.37
N ILE A 132 -12.77 4.36 -7.95
CA ILE A 132 -14.00 3.66 -8.32
C ILE A 132 -14.51 2.89 -7.12
N VAL A 133 -15.78 3.10 -6.75
CA VAL A 133 -16.41 2.50 -5.57
C VAL A 133 -17.47 1.50 -6.02
N LYS A 134 -17.29 0.21 -5.67
CA LYS A 134 -18.20 -0.87 -6.04
C LYS A 134 -19.30 -1.03 -4.99
N LYS A 135 -20.34 -0.19 -5.03
CA LYS A 135 -21.36 -0.09 -3.96
C LYS A 135 -22.09 -1.39 -3.68
N ASN A 136 -22.29 -2.22 -4.70
CA ASN A 136 -22.97 -3.49 -4.58
C ASN A 136 -22.04 -4.67 -4.20
N ALA A 137 -20.80 -4.40 -3.74
CA ALA A 137 -19.82 -5.44 -3.44
C ALA A 137 -20.29 -6.49 -2.42
N PRO A 138 -20.92 -6.15 -1.27
CA PRO A 138 -21.44 -7.14 -0.34
C PRO A 138 -22.54 -8.03 -0.95
N GLN A 139 -23.44 -7.45 -1.74
CA GLN A 139 -24.53 -8.18 -2.40
C GLN A 139 -23.98 -9.16 -3.44
N LEU A 140 -22.98 -8.73 -4.22
CA LEU A 140 -22.29 -9.58 -5.18
C LEU A 140 -21.54 -10.73 -4.51
N LEU A 141 -20.91 -10.48 -3.36
CA LEU A 141 -20.21 -11.51 -2.60
C LEU A 141 -21.20 -12.56 -2.09
N ARG A 142 -22.32 -12.14 -1.48
CA ARG A 142 -23.37 -13.06 -1.03
C ARG A 142 -23.86 -13.94 -2.19
N LYS A 143 -24.18 -13.32 -3.33
CA LYS A 143 -24.60 -14.06 -4.54
C LYS A 143 -23.55 -15.07 -4.99
N PHE A 144 -22.27 -14.68 -4.96
CA PHE A 144 -21.17 -15.56 -5.34
C PHE A 144 -21.04 -16.78 -4.40
N LEU A 145 -21.13 -16.57 -3.08
CA LEU A 145 -20.99 -17.62 -2.08
C LEU A 145 -22.17 -18.62 -2.07
N MET A 146 -23.34 -18.23 -2.57
CA MET A 146 -24.49 -19.13 -2.76
C MET A 146 -24.32 -20.09 -3.94
N HIS A 147 -23.26 -19.98 -4.73
CA HIS A 147 -23.05 -20.86 -5.88
C HIS A 147 -22.72 -22.29 -5.41
N PRO A 148 -23.45 -23.33 -5.86
CA PRO A 148 -23.35 -24.68 -5.30
C PRO A 148 -22.00 -25.38 -5.54
N LYS A 149 -21.20 -24.90 -6.51
CA LYS A 149 -19.84 -25.41 -6.78
C LYS A 149 -18.74 -24.62 -6.06
N TRP A 150 -19.10 -23.69 -5.17
CA TRP A 150 -18.08 -22.94 -4.44
C TRP A 150 -17.48 -23.79 -3.32
N GLU A 151 -16.16 -23.93 -3.32
CA GLU A 151 -15.43 -24.83 -2.41
C GLU A 151 -14.93 -24.14 -1.13
N GLY A 152 -15.26 -22.86 -0.90
CA GLY A 152 -14.85 -22.16 0.31
C GLY A 152 -13.36 -21.81 0.39
N THR A 153 -12.66 -21.74 -0.75
CA THR A 153 -11.23 -21.37 -0.78
C THR A 153 -11.00 -19.94 -0.23
N PRO A 154 -9.88 -19.66 0.45
CA PRO A 154 -9.61 -18.32 0.99
C PRO A 154 -9.61 -17.23 -0.08
N ILE A 155 -10.28 -16.12 0.22
CA ILE A 155 -10.33 -14.94 -0.66
C ILE A 155 -9.47 -13.83 -0.06
N MET A 156 -8.60 -13.23 -0.87
CA MET A 156 -7.75 -12.11 -0.46
C MET A 156 -8.44 -10.76 -0.68
N LEU A 157 -8.63 -10.00 0.39
CA LEU A 157 -8.95 -8.57 0.36
C LEU A 157 -7.68 -7.75 0.15
N SER A 158 -7.81 -6.67 -0.63
CA SER A 158 -6.74 -5.73 -0.96
C SER A 158 -5.65 -6.30 -1.88
N GLY A 159 -6.07 -7.04 -2.91
CA GLY A 159 -5.16 -7.54 -3.94
C GLY A 159 -4.78 -6.49 -4.99
N ASN A 160 -5.55 -5.42 -5.18
CA ASN A 160 -5.24 -4.39 -6.19
C ASN A 160 -5.66 -2.96 -5.78
N THR A 161 -5.98 -2.80 -4.50
CA THR A 161 -6.33 -1.55 -3.81
C THR A 161 -6.17 -1.82 -2.33
N ASP A 162 -6.23 -0.81 -1.47
CA ASP A 162 -6.35 -1.03 -0.04
C ASP A 162 -7.81 -0.91 0.38
N CYS A 163 -8.36 -1.97 0.98
CA CYS A 163 -9.74 -2.00 1.45
C CYS A 163 -9.98 -1.02 2.60
N TYR A 164 -8.95 -0.64 3.35
CA TYR A 164 -9.01 0.34 4.45
C TYR A 164 -8.41 1.70 4.08
N GLN A 165 -8.38 2.05 2.79
CA GLN A 165 -8.04 3.41 2.37
C GLN A 165 -9.05 4.45 2.91
N PRO A 166 -8.72 5.76 2.92
CA PRO A 166 -9.60 6.82 3.44
C PRO A 166 -11.08 6.73 3.00
N ALA A 167 -11.38 6.35 1.75
CA ALA A 167 -12.73 6.07 1.26
C ALA A 167 -13.57 5.16 2.18
N GLU A 168 -12.96 4.19 2.87
CA GLU A 168 -13.66 3.25 3.75
C GLU A 168 -14.31 3.95 4.95
N GLN A 169 -13.84 5.13 5.36
CA GLN A 169 -14.47 5.92 6.42
C GLN A 169 -15.89 6.37 6.04
N LYS A 170 -16.15 6.57 4.74
CA LYS A 170 -17.47 6.95 4.20
C LYS A 170 -18.29 5.72 3.83
N TYR A 171 -17.70 4.77 3.11
CA TYR A 171 -18.46 3.75 2.40
C TYR A 171 -18.66 2.44 3.17
N ARG A 172 -17.77 2.10 4.11
CA ARG A 172 -17.84 0.88 4.94
C ARG A 172 -18.08 -0.42 4.16
N LEU A 173 -17.56 -0.52 2.92
CA LEU A 173 -17.78 -1.69 2.07
C LEU A 173 -16.98 -2.89 2.56
N THR A 174 -15.79 -2.66 3.11
CA THR A 174 -14.97 -3.72 3.68
C THR A 174 -15.67 -4.35 4.86
N ARG A 175 -16.27 -3.55 5.75
CA ARG A 175 -17.09 -4.10 6.85
C ARG A 175 -18.23 -4.98 6.33
N GLY A 176 -19.00 -4.49 5.35
CA GLY A 176 -20.10 -5.27 4.77
C GLY A 176 -19.62 -6.58 4.12
N LEU A 177 -18.45 -6.58 3.49
CA LEU A 177 -17.82 -7.81 2.97
C LEU A 177 -17.42 -8.77 4.09
N LEU A 178 -16.85 -8.28 5.19
CA LEU A 178 -16.47 -9.10 6.34
C LEU A 178 -17.69 -9.71 7.05
N GLU A 179 -18.78 -8.97 7.17
CA GLU A 179 -20.04 -9.46 7.73
C GLU A 179 -20.61 -10.62 6.88
N VAL A 180 -20.61 -10.47 5.55
CA VAL A 180 -20.98 -11.55 4.63
C VAL A 180 -20.02 -12.74 4.75
N CYS A 181 -18.71 -12.52 4.84
CA CYS A 181 -17.76 -13.61 5.04
C CYS A 181 -18.01 -14.36 6.35
N ASN A 182 -18.33 -13.65 7.44
CA ASN A 182 -18.61 -14.26 8.73
C ASN A 182 -19.90 -15.09 8.73
N GLU A 183 -20.94 -14.63 8.02
CA GLU A 183 -22.20 -15.35 7.86
C GLU A 183 -22.01 -16.68 7.12
N PHE A 184 -21.25 -16.67 6.02
CA PHE A 184 -21.03 -17.85 5.18
C PHE A 184 -19.84 -18.73 5.63
N ASN A 185 -19.21 -18.39 6.76
CA ASN A 185 -17.95 -18.99 7.21
C ASN A 185 -16.86 -19.03 6.12
N GLN A 186 -16.81 -17.98 5.30
CA GLN A 186 -15.86 -17.84 4.21
C GLN A 186 -14.50 -17.36 4.74
N PRO A 187 -13.40 -18.11 4.55
CA PRO A 187 -12.08 -17.66 4.95
C PRO A 187 -11.61 -16.45 4.15
N VAL A 188 -10.98 -15.48 4.83
CA VAL A 188 -10.52 -14.22 4.24
C VAL A 188 -9.09 -13.88 4.67
N GLY A 189 -8.27 -13.51 3.69
CA GLY A 189 -6.99 -12.85 3.92
C GLY A 189 -7.15 -11.34 3.76
N ILE A 190 -6.50 -10.53 4.59
CA ILE A 190 -6.54 -9.07 4.49
C ILE A 190 -5.13 -8.53 4.42
N LEU A 191 -4.86 -7.61 3.50
CA LEU A 191 -3.65 -6.80 3.47
C LEU A 191 -4.02 -5.33 3.59
N THR A 192 -3.36 -4.57 4.47
CA THR A 192 -3.59 -3.13 4.55
C THR A 192 -2.34 -2.36 4.99
N LYS A 193 -2.31 -1.06 4.71
CA LYS A 193 -1.35 -0.09 5.22
C LYS A 193 -1.96 0.90 6.20
N ASN A 194 -3.24 0.75 6.54
CA ASN A 194 -3.97 1.71 7.37
C ASN A 194 -4.46 1.09 8.69
N SER A 195 -4.53 1.89 9.75
CA SER A 195 -5.05 1.45 11.06
C SER A 195 -6.57 1.36 11.14
N TRP A 196 -7.28 1.76 10.08
CA TRP A 196 -8.75 1.76 10.08
C TRP A 196 -9.37 0.37 10.23
N ILE A 197 -8.61 -0.70 9.95
CA ILE A 197 -8.97 -2.09 10.24
C ILE A 197 -9.42 -2.31 11.71
N LEU A 198 -8.92 -1.50 12.65
CA LEU A 198 -9.33 -1.58 14.06
C LEU A 198 -10.81 -1.24 14.28
N LYS A 199 -11.46 -0.52 13.37
CA LYS A 199 -12.89 -0.20 13.46
C LYS A 199 -13.80 -1.40 13.19
N ASP A 200 -13.24 -2.47 12.64
CA ASP A 200 -13.93 -3.73 12.40
C ASP A 200 -13.38 -4.85 13.29
N LYS A 201 -12.70 -4.50 14.39
CA LYS A 201 -12.15 -5.45 15.36
C LYS A 201 -13.20 -6.42 15.89
N ASP A 202 -14.44 -5.96 16.07
CA ASP A 202 -15.56 -6.76 16.55
C ASP A 202 -15.88 -7.93 15.58
N VAL A 203 -16.07 -7.65 14.29
CA VAL A 203 -16.34 -8.70 13.30
C VAL A 203 -15.10 -9.59 13.08
N LEU A 204 -13.91 -9.00 13.07
CA LEU A 204 -12.65 -9.76 12.92
C LEU A 204 -12.43 -10.72 14.09
N GLN A 205 -12.79 -10.33 15.31
CA GLN A 205 -12.69 -11.18 16.49
C GLN A 205 -13.65 -12.38 16.41
N GLU A 206 -14.89 -12.18 15.96
CA GLU A 206 -15.82 -13.30 15.74
C GLU A 206 -15.33 -14.26 14.66
N MET A 207 -14.81 -13.73 13.55
CA MET A 207 -14.20 -14.55 12.50
C MET A 207 -12.96 -15.30 12.99
N ALA A 208 -12.17 -14.69 13.88
CA ALA A 208 -10.97 -15.29 14.45
C ALA A 208 -11.29 -16.49 15.33
N LYS A 209 -12.38 -16.46 16.12
CA LYS A 209 -12.87 -17.62 16.91
C LYS A 209 -13.12 -18.85 16.02
N LYS A 210 -13.56 -18.61 14.79
CA LYS A 210 -13.82 -19.64 13.76
C LYS A 210 -12.59 -19.95 12.89
N ARG A 211 -11.45 -19.31 13.13
CA ARG A 211 -10.21 -19.40 12.34
C ARG A 211 -10.39 -19.01 10.86
N LEU A 212 -11.27 -18.06 10.58
CA LEU A 212 -11.61 -17.65 9.22
C LEU A 212 -10.76 -16.49 8.71
N VAL A 213 -10.06 -15.75 9.57
CA VAL A 213 -9.37 -14.52 9.17
C VAL A 213 -7.88 -14.56 9.45
N SER A 214 -7.11 -14.10 8.47
CA SER A 214 -5.69 -13.82 8.59
C SER A 214 -5.42 -12.43 8.01
N ALA A 215 -4.75 -11.55 8.76
CA ALA A 215 -4.50 -10.18 8.32
C ALA A 215 -3.00 -9.86 8.35
N MET A 216 -2.55 -9.09 7.36
CA MET A 216 -1.21 -8.54 7.26
C MET A 216 -1.27 -7.03 7.23
N VAL A 217 -0.36 -6.38 7.95
CA VAL A 217 -0.10 -4.95 7.82
C VAL A 217 1.19 -4.75 7.04
N SER A 218 1.20 -3.90 6.01
CA SER A 218 2.46 -3.61 5.29
C SER A 218 3.30 -2.57 6.02
N ILE A 219 4.50 -2.98 6.42
CA ILE A 219 5.52 -2.10 7.01
C ILE A 219 6.74 -2.15 6.11
N THR A 220 7.04 -1.04 5.46
CA THR A 220 8.17 -0.92 4.53
C THR A 220 9.38 -0.26 5.14
N SER A 221 9.20 0.59 6.16
CA SER A 221 10.28 1.29 6.85
C SER A 221 9.80 1.78 8.21
N PHE A 222 10.72 1.89 9.18
CA PHE A 222 10.55 2.61 10.44
C PHE A 222 11.03 4.07 10.34
N ASN A 223 11.67 4.44 9.23
CA ASN A 223 11.98 5.82 8.90
C ASN A 223 10.72 6.53 8.37
N GLU A 224 10.18 7.44 9.18
CA GLU A 224 8.96 8.18 8.86
C GLU A 224 9.15 9.19 7.71
N ASP A 225 10.36 9.70 7.49
CA ASP A 225 10.64 10.62 6.37
C ASP A 225 10.58 9.86 5.04
N LEU A 226 11.19 8.67 4.98
CA LEU A 226 11.07 7.78 3.82
C LEU A 226 9.62 7.36 3.59
N ARG A 227 8.89 6.98 4.65
CA ARG A 227 7.46 6.63 4.55
C ARG A 227 6.63 7.81 4.04
N ARG A 228 6.91 9.04 4.48
CA ARG A 228 6.19 10.25 4.03
C ARG A 228 6.36 10.54 2.56
N THR A 229 7.54 10.32 1.99
CA THR A 229 7.75 10.52 0.55
C THR A 229 7.23 9.35 -0.27
N MET A 230 7.39 8.12 0.22
CA MET A 230 7.09 6.89 -0.53
C MET A 230 5.62 6.45 -0.46
N GLU A 231 4.97 6.68 0.68
CA GLU A 231 3.62 6.21 1.03
C GLU A 231 2.82 7.30 1.77
N PRO A 232 2.59 8.48 1.16
CA PRO A 232 2.26 9.71 1.86
C PRO A 232 1.03 9.61 2.78
N ARG A 233 -0.01 8.90 2.33
CA ARG A 233 -1.31 8.83 3.00
C ARG A 233 -1.54 7.54 3.80
N THR A 234 -0.48 6.78 4.09
CA THR A 234 -0.56 5.56 4.92
C THR A 234 -0.42 5.86 6.41
N THR A 235 -0.69 4.87 7.26
CA THR A 235 -0.44 4.98 8.70
C THR A 235 1.06 4.89 9.04
N THR A 236 1.48 5.52 10.14
CA THR A 236 2.86 5.44 10.64
C THR A 236 3.23 4.03 11.07
N ALA A 237 4.52 3.69 11.08
CA ALA A 237 4.96 2.36 11.48
C ALA A 237 4.57 2.04 12.93
N LYS A 238 4.65 3.02 13.83
CA LYS A 238 4.25 2.88 15.24
C LYS A 238 2.78 2.48 15.38
N GLN A 239 1.89 3.10 14.61
CA GLN A 239 0.47 2.78 14.63
C GLN A 239 0.18 1.43 13.95
N LYS A 240 0.91 1.07 12.90
CA LYS A 240 0.86 -0.27 12.29
C LYS A 240 1.24 -1.37 13.30
N LEU A 241 2.26 -1.16 14.14
CA LEU A 241 2.60 -2.09 15.23
C LEU A 241 1.49 -2.20 16.28
N LYS A 242 0.84 -1.09 16.64
CA LYS A 242 -0.33 -1.09 17.53
C LYS A 242 -1.48 -1.90 16.96
N VAL A 243 -1.75 -1.81 15.65
CA VAL A 243 -2.76 -2.62 14.97
C VAL A 243 -2.47 -4.11 15.12
N ILE A 244 -1.21 -4.51 14.90
CA ILE A 244 -0.78 -5.91 15.07
C ILE A 244 -1.04 -6.37 16.50
N ASN A 245 -0.64 -5.59 17.50
CA ASN A 245 -0.85 -5.91 18.90
C ASN A 245 -2.33 -6.06 19.27
N GLU A 246 -3.17 -5.10 18.87
CA GLU A 246 -4.59 -5.12 19.23
C GLU A 246 -5.37 -6.26 18.57
N LEU A 247 -5.09 -6.57 17.31
CA LEU A 247 -5.77 -7.63 16.57
C LEU A 247 -5.24 -9.02 16.95
N SER A 248 -3.93 -9.16 17.16
CA SER A 248 -3.32 -10.40 17.65
C SER A 248 -3.86 -10.75 19.05
N SER A 249 -3.97 -9.76 19.94
CA SER A 249 -4.59 -9.94 21.27
C SER A 249 -6.08 -10.30 21.19
N ALA A 250 -6.77 -9.95 20.10
CA ALA A 250 -8.14 -10.36 19.83
C ALA A 250 -8.24 -11.75 19.15
N GLY A 251 -7.13 -12.45 18.97
CA GLY A 251 -7.06 -13.79 18.38
C GLY A 251 -6.96 -13.81 16.86
N VAL A 252 -6.90 -12.65 16.19
CA VAL A 252 -6.71 -12.59 14.73
C VAL A 252 -5.30 -13.07 14.39
N ARG A 253 -5.18 -13.96 13.40
CA ARG A 253 -3.87 -14.39 12.90
C ARG A 253 -3.19 -13.22 12.17
N MET A 254 -2.29 -12.52 12.87
CA MET A 254 -1.60 -11.34 12.36
C MET A 254 -0.21 -11.67 11.78
N GLY A 255 0.12 -10.99 10.70
CA GLY A 255 1.44 -11.00 10.08
C GLY A 255 1.83 -9.65 9.51
N ILE A 256 2.99 -9.60 8.88
CA ILE A 256 3.48 -8.38 8.20
C ILE A 256 3.86 -8.64 6.75
N MET A 257 3.67 -7.61 5.92
CA MET A 257 4.15 -7.57 4.55
C MET A 257 5.24 -6.52 4.41
N MET A 258 6.47 -6.97 4.17
CA MET A 258 7.60 -6.11 3.83
C MET A 258 7.64 -5.92 2.31
N GLY A 259 6.72 -5.11 1.80
CA GLY A 259 6.50 -4.96 0.36
C GLY A 259 6.22 -3.51 -0.05
N PRO A 260 7.13 -2.87 -0.83
CA PRO A 260 8.39 -3.39 -1.34
C PRO A 260 9.57 -3.13 -0.41
N MET A 261 10.54 -4.04 -0.47
CA MET A 261 11.92 -3.78 -0.09
C MET A 261 12.67 -3.24 -1.31
N ILE A 262 13.35 -2.12 -1.11
CA ILE A 262 14.10 -1.36 -2.10
C ILE A 262 15.57 -1.38 -1.66
N PRO A 263 16.45 -2.06 -2.39
CA PRO A 263 17.88 -2.05 -2.12
C PRO A 263 18.42 -0.62 -2.03
N GLY A 264 19.24 -0.35 -1.02
CA GLY A 264 19.81 0.98 -0.80
C GLY A 264 18.88 2.01 -0.15
N LEU A 265 17.57 1.73 0.01
CA LEU A 265 16.64 2.63 0.74
C LEU A 265 16.13 2.04 2.05
N ASN A 266 15.48 0.87 2.05
CA ASN A 266 14.83 0.31 3.25
C ASN A 266 15.08 -1.18 3.48
N GLU A 267 15.71 -1.89 2.54
CA GLU A 267 15.98 -3.34 2.66
C GLU A 267 16.74 -3.70 3.95
N HIS A 268 17.70 -2.86 4.36
CA HIS A 268 18.45 -3.03 5.60
C HIS A 268 17.60 -3.02 6.89
N GLU A 269 16.35 -2.53 6.83
CA GLU A 269 15.45 -2.46 7.98
C GLU A 269 14.67 -3.76 8.24
N MET A 270 14.68 -4.71 7.29
CA MET A 270 13.84 -5.92 7.32
C MET A 270 13.88 -6.66 8.67
N GLN A 271 15.07 -6.93 9.19
CA GLN A 271 15.23 -7.67 10.45
C GLN A 271 14.62 -6.94 11.65
N ARG A 272 14.80 -5.62 11.71
CA ARG A 272 14.26 -4.79 12.79
C ARG A 272 12.74 -4.67 12.69
N ILE A 273 12.20 -4.56 11.47
CA ILE A 273 10.75 -4.58 11.23
C ILE A 273 10.15 -5.92 11.66
N MET A 274 10.76 -7.04 11.27
CA MET A 274 10.32 -8.37 11.69
C MET A 274 10.35 -8.52 13.21
N LYS A 275 11.42 -8.09 13.88
CA LYS A 275 11.52 -8.12 15.34
C LYS A 275 10.41 -7.29 15.99
N GLY A 276 10.22 -6.05 15.54
CA GLY A 276 9.19 -5.16 16.07
C GLY A 276 7.78 -5.73 15.87
N ALA A 277 7.51 -6.35 14.74
CA ALA A 277 6.24 -7.00 14.46
C ALA A 277 6.01 -8.24 15.34
N ALA A 278 7.02 -9.11 15.49
CA ALA A 278 6.97 -10.29 16.34
C ALA A 278 6.72 -9.92 17.81
N ASP A 279 7.39 -8.88 18.30
CA ASP A 279 7.19 -8.34 19.66
C ASP A 279 5.76 -7.83 19.90
N ASN A 280 5.03 -7.50 18.83
CA ASN A 280 3.63 -7.08 18.88
C ASN A 280 2.66 -8.22 18.54
N GLY A 281 3.13 -9.47 18.40
CA GLY A 281 2.27 -10.64 18.20
C GLY A 281 2.01 -11.02 16.74
N ALA A 282 2.81 -10.52 15.79
CA ALA A 282 2.83 -11.08 14.44
C ALA A 282 3.45 -12.49 14.45
N THR A 283 2.85 -13.44 13.72
CA THR A 283 3.25 -14.86 13.72
C THR A 283 3.80 -15.32 12.38
N PHE A 284 3.70 -14.49 11.33
CA PHE A 284 4.21 -14.79 9.99
C PHE A 284 4.58 -13.50 9.27
N THR A 285 5.40 -13.63 8.24
CA THR A 285 5.84 -12.53 7.40
C THR A 285 5.83 -12.94 5.93
N ALA A 286 5.64 -11.96 5.06
CA ALA A 286 5.90 -12.03 3.65
C ALA A 286 6.75 -10.81 3.24
N TYR A 287 7.52 -10.95 2.17
CA TYR A 287 8.29 -9.84 1.61
C TYR A 287 8.26 -9.90 0.09
N THR A 288 8.47 -8.75 -0.53
CA THR A 288 8.68 -8.63 -1.96
C THR A 288 9.70 -7.54 -2.21
N PHE A 289 10.66 -7.79 -3.10
CA PHE A 289 11.47 -6.71 -3.64
C PHE A 289 10.67 -5.88 -4.64
N ILE A 290 11.07 -4.61 -4.79
CA ILE A 290 10.44 -3.70 -5.73
C ILE A 290 10.41 -4.28 -7.14
N ARG A 291 9.26 -4.09 -7.81
CA ARG A 291 9.06 -4.46 -9.21
C ARG A 291 8.52 -3.23 -9.94
N LEU A 292 9.20 -2.81 -10.99
CA LEU A 292 8.89 -1.59 -11.75
C LEU A 292 8.31 -1.95 -13.12
N ASN A 293 7.12 -2.56 -13.13
CA ASN A 293 6.45 -2.95 -14.37
C ASN A 293 5.62 -1.79 -14.97
N GLY A 294 5.60 -1.69 -16.30
CA GLY A 294 4.77 -0.71 -17.01
C GLY A 294 5.10 0.74 -16.63
N ALA A 295 4.06 1.54 -16.39
CA ALA A 295 4.17 2.96 -16.12
C ALA A 295 4.91 3.29 -14.81
N ILE A 296 5.01 2.32 -13.90
CA ILE A 296 5.57 2.50 -12.56
C ILE A 296 7.07 2.80 -12.63
N LYS A 297 7.78 2.27 -13.63
CA LYS A 297 9.20 2.57 -13.85
C LYS A 297 9.44 4.08 -13.99
N PHE A 298 8.62 4.78 -14.76
CA PHE A 298 8.75 6.21 -14.99
C PHE A 298 8.39 7.01 -13.75
N LEU A 299 7.30 6.63 -13.08
CA LEU A 299 6.85 7.28 -11.84
C LEU A 299 7.89 7.12 -10.72
N PHE A 300 8.43 5.93 -10.55
CA PHE A 300 9.43 5.64 -9.52
C PHE A 300 10.76 6.33 -9.81
N HIS A 301 11.21 6.35 -11.08
CA HIS A 301 12.41 7.09 -11.47
C HIS A 301 12.29 8.57 -11.13
N ASP A 302 11.24 9.24 -11.60
CA ASP A 302 10.98 10.65 -11.31
C ASP A 302 10.96 10.94 -9.81
N TRP A 303 10.25 10.10 -9.05
CA TRP A 303 10.21 10.21 -7.60
C TRP A 303 11.56 10.02 -6.93
N LEU A 304 12.36 9.04 -7.36
CA LEU A 304 13.66 8.71 -6.77
C LEU A 304 14.64 9.86 -6.95
N PHE A 305 14.76 10.40 -8.16
CA PHE A 305 15.67 11.51 -8.47
C PHE A 305 15.24 12.82 -7.80
N LYS A 306 13.94 13.06 -7.62
CA LYS A 306 13.43 14.24 -6.90
C LYS A 306 13.62 14.17 -5.39
N ASN A 307 13.45 12.98 -4.78
CA ASN A 307 13.44 12.85 -3.32
C ASN A 307 14.78 12.39 -2.73
N PHE A 308 15.63 11.73 -3.52
CA PHE A 308 16.91 11.16 -3.08
C PHE A 308 18.03 11.36 -4.11
N PRO A 309 18.29 12.61 -4.57
CA PRO A 309 19.27 12.88 -5.62
C PRO A 309 20.69 12.43 -5.26
N ASP A 310 21.03 12.43 -3.97
CA ASP A 310 22.34 12.02 -3.43
C ASP A 310 22.67 10.53 -3.65
N ARG A 311 21.65 9.70 -3.87
CA ARG A 311 21.79 8.24 -3.98
C ARG A 311 20.93 7.61 -5.07
N ALA A 312 20.26 8.41 -5.90
CA ALA A 312 19.35 7.96 -6.94
C ALA A 312 20.03 7.00 -7.92
N ASP A 313 21.20 7.37 -8.45
CA ASP A 313 21.96 6.57 -9.42
C ASP A 313 22.38 5.18 -8.89
N LYS A 314 22.56 5.06 -7.56
CA LYS A 314 22.93 3.79 -6.93
C LYS A 314 21.72 2.90 -6.65
N VAL A 315 20.55 3.50 -6.44
CA VAL A 315 19.30 2.79 -6.13
C VAL A 315 18.59 2.35 -7.42
N TRP A 316 18.76 3.08 -8.52
CA TRP A 316 18.19 2.80 -9.82
C TRP A 316 18.78 1.55 -10.49
#